data_AF-A0ABC9U214-F1
#
_entry.id   AF-A0ABC9U214-F1
#
_cell.length_a   1.000
_cell.length_b   1.000
_cell.length_c   1.000
_cell.angle_alpha   90.00
_cell.angle_beta   90.00
_cell.angle_gamma   90.00
#
_symmetry.space_group_name_H-M   'P 1'
#
loop_
_entity.id
_entity.type
_entity.pdbx_description
1 polymer ?
#
loop_
_entity_poly.entity_id
_entity_poly.type
_entity_poly.pdbx_seq_one_letter_code
_entity_poly.pdbx_strand_id
1 'polypeptide(L)'
;MMNKRKNNCGFTLLELVISVSVLVILTGVTAPVFTKYIEKAREQRYITEAKSVFRALQFYLMDLDESGIVISREKLTEILGDYPVSSPRHVLYPYLTNKATKEAYLAGQGFVKDSSAENLRSIEYEVKDYIISVEASGKVKVKKRQKIIIPTKPGIVTGIDETQPETIQETE
;
A
#
# COMPACT_ATOMS: atom_id res chain seq x y z
N MET A 1 -10.18 54.89 -46.64
CA MET A 1 -10.74 53.52 -46.45
C MET A 1 -9.61 52.64 -45.94
N MET A 2 -9.67 52.18 -44.69
CA MET A 2 -8.56 51.49 -44.02
C MET A 2 -8.67 49.97 -44.25
N ASN A 3 -7.88 49.43 -45.17
CA ASN A 3 -7.86 47.98 -45.44
C ASN A 3 -7.13 47.24 -44.31
N LYS A 4 -7.88 46.70 -43.35
CA LYS A 4 -7.37 45.68 -42.40
C LYS A 4 -7.06 44.40 -43.17
N ARG A 5 -5.79 44.15 -43.49
CA ARG A 5 -5.34 42.82 -43.91
C ARG A 5 -5.52 41.87 -42.72
N LYS A 6 -6.32 40.82 -42.88
CA LYS A 6 -6.40 39.73 -41.90
C LYS A 6 -5.15 38.87 -42.07
N ASN A 7 -4.27 38.93 -41.07
CA ASN A 7 -3.11 38.07 -40.96
C ASN A 7 -3.59 36.67 -40.56
N ASN A 8 -4.00 35.87 -41.54
CA ASN A 8 -4.29 34.46 -41.34
C ASN A 8 -2.94 33.72 -41.31
N CYS A 9 -2.19 33.87 -40.21
CA CYS A 9 -1.00 33.08 -39.94
C CYS A 9 -1.45 31.67 -39.51
N GLY A 10 -1.76 30.83 -40.49
CA GLY A 10 -1.98 29.41 -40.28
C GLY A 10 -0.66 28.69 -39.98
N PHE A 11 -0.74 27.61 -39.21
CA PHE A 11 0.39 26.74 -38.90
C PHE A 11 0.93 26.11 -40.19
N THR A 12 2.25 26.11 -40.37
CA THR A 12 2.84 25.48 -41.57
C THR A 12 2.83 23.96 -41.43
N LEU A 13 2.60 23.24 -42.54
CA LEU A 13 2.58 21.76 -42.53
C LEU A 13 3.93 21.21 -42.04
N LEU A 14 5.03 21.86 -42.40
CA LEU A 14 6.38 21.49 -41.99
C LEU A 14 6.56 21.57 -40.47
N GLU A 15 6.09 22.65 -39.85
CA GLU A 15 6.16 22.84 -38.40
C GLU A 15 5.39 21.76 -37.63
N LEU A 16 4.28 21.28 -38.21
CA LEU A 16 3.53 20.13 -37.69
C LEU A 16 4.35 18.83 -37.78
N VAL A 17 4.92 18.54 -38.95
CA VAL A 17 5.68 17.30 -39.16
C VAL A 17 6.91 17.25 -38.26
N ILE A 18 7.66 18.36 -38.14
CA ILE A 18 8.83 18.43 -37.24
C ILE A 18 8.39 18.24 -35.79
N SER A 19 7.31 18.89 -35.36
CA SER A 19 6.80 18.78 -33.98
C SER A 19 6.41 17.34 -33.62
N VAL A 20 5.63 16.67 -34.47
CA VAL A 20 5.22 15.27 -34.23
C VAL A 20 6.42 14.34 -34.27
N SER A 21 7.39 14.58 -35.15
CA SER A 21 8.62 13.79 -35.22
C SER A 21 9.40 13.84 -33.91
N VAL A 22 9.59 15.02 -33.32
CA VAL A 22 10.29 15.17 -32.04
C VAL A 22 9.48 14.59 -30.87
N LEU A 23 8.14 14.75 -30.86
CA LEU A 23 7.28 14.20 -29.82
C LEU A 23 7.32 12.66 -29.77
N VAL A 24 7.37 11.99 -30.93
CA VAL A 24 7.51 10.53 -30.99
C VAL A 24 8.82 10.07 -30.37
N ILE A 25 9.94 10.74 -30.69
CA ILE A 25 11.26 10.43 -30.14
C ILE A 25 11.27 10.60 -28.61
N LEU A 26 10.76 11.73 -28.11
CA LEU A 26 10.71 12.02 -26.66
C LEU A 26 9.82 11.04 -25.91
N THR A 27 8.62 10.77 -26.43
CA THR A 27 7.65 9.88 -25.78
C THR A 27 8.20 8.45 -25.64
N GLY A 28 8.99 7.98 -26.61
CA GLY A 28 9.64 6.67 -26.56
C GLY A 28 10.60 6.51 -25.38
N VAL A 29 11.40 7.52 -25.07
CA VAL A 29 12.36 7.49 -23.94
C VAL A 29 11.67 7.70 -22.59
N THR A 30 10.64 8.55 -22.59
CA THR A 30 10.00 9.04 -21.38
C THR A 30 9.01 8.04 -20.75
N ALA A 31 8.32 7.22 -21.54
CA ALA A 31 7.37 6.22 -21.05
C ALA A 31 7.90 5.24 -19.95
N PRO A 32 9.07 4.58 -20.10
CA PRO A 32 9.57 3.65 -19.09
C PRO A 32 9.97 4.36 -17.79
N VAL A 33 10.48 5.57 -17.89
CA VAL A 33 10.91 6.39 -16.74
C VAL A 33 9.69 6.78 -15.91
N PHE A 34 8.61 7.27 -16.53
CA PHE A 34 7.39 7.62 -15.83
C PHE A 34 6.73 6.44 -15.12
N THR A 35 6.75 5.25 -15.73
CA THR A 35 6.18 4.03 -15.10
C THR A 35 6.85 3.74 -13.75
N LYS A 36 8.19 3.85 -13.66
CA LYS A 36 8.92 3.67 -12.40
C LYS A 36 8.57 4.73 -11.35
N TYR A 37 8.39 5.98 -11.77
CA TYR A 37 8.02 7.06 -10.85
C TYR A 37 6.60 6.90 -10.29
N ILE A 38 5.65 6.48 -11.13
CA ILE A 38 4.27 6.22 -10.70
C ILE A 38 4.25 5.09 -9.66
N GLU A 39 5.03 4.03 -9.86
CA GLU A 39 5.13 2.92 -8.91
C GLU A 39 5.67 3.38 -7.55
N LYS A 40 6.76 4.15 -7.56
CA LYS A 40 7.32 4.74 -6.32
C LYS A 40 6.33 5.69 -5.63
N ALA A 41 5.58 6.49 -6.39
CA ALA A 41 4.57 7.38 -5.83
C ALA A 41 3.43 6.59 -5.15
N ARG A 42 3.01 5.48 -5.75
CA ARG A 42 2.01 4.56 -5.16
C ARG A 42 2.55 3.93 -3.87
N GLU A 43 3.77 3.44 -3.90
CA GLU A 43 4.44 2.87 -2.73
C GLU A 43 4.49 3.88 -1.57
N GLN A 44 4.93 5.11 -1.82
CA GLN A 44 5.00 6.16 -0.80
C GLN A 44 3.62 6.53 -0.23
N ARG A 45 2.58 6.54 -1.08
CA ARG A 45 1.20 6.72 -0.64
C ARG A 45 0.80 5.61 0.34
N TYR A 46 1.04 4.34 -0.02
CA TYR A 46 0.70 3.22 0.83
C TYR A 46 1.52 3.17 2.12
N ILE A 47 2.78 3.60 2.11
CA ILE A 47 3.59 3.75 3.34
C ILE A 47 2.95 4.77 4.28
N THR A 48 2.52 5.91 3.74
CA THR A 48 1.90 6.99 4.52
C THR A 48 0.58 6.53 5.12
N GLU A 49 -0.19 5.76 4.35
CA GLU A 49 -1.42 5.13 4.78
C GLU A 49 -1.17 4.11 5.90
N ALA A 50 -0.22 3.19 5.74
CA ALA A 50 0.16 2.22 6.76
C ALA A 50 0.58 2.91 8.08
N LYS A 51 1.33 4.01 8.01
CA LYS A 51 1.67 4.83 9.20
C LYS A 51 0.45 5.45 9.87
N SER A 52 -0.55 5.88 9.09
CA SER A 52 -1.82 6.38 9.63
C SER A 52 -2.56 5.26 10.37
N VAL A 53 -2.63 4.07 9.76
CA VAL A 53 -3.25 2.88 10.39
C VAL A 53 -2.51 2.45 11.65
N PHE A 54 -1.18 2.49 11.65
CA PHE A 54 -0.36 2.20 12.84
C PHE A 54 -0.70 3.11 14.02
N ARG A 55 -0.87 4.41 13.77
CA ARG A 55 -1.27 5.38 14.80
C ARG A 55 -2.72 5.16 15.24
N ALA A 56 -3.62 4.89 14.29
CA ALA A 56 -5.00 4.59 14.58
C ALA A 56 -5.14 3.38 15.52
N LEU A 57 -4.35 2.32 15.29
CA LEU A 57 -4.30 1.17 16.17
C LEU A 57 -3.74 1.51 17.55
N GLN A 58 -2.69 2.33 17.65
CA GLN A 58 -2.18 2.77 18.96
C GLN A 58 -3.25 3.50 19.76
N PHE A 59 -3.99 4.43 19.16
CA PHE A 59 -5.07 5.13 19.84
C PHE A 59 -6.19 4.17 20.25
N TYR A 60 -6.59 3.25 19.37
CA TYR A 60 -7.58 2.24 19.71
C TYR A 60 -7.15 1.39 20.92
N LEU A 61 -5.89 0.99 20.99
CA LEU A 61 -5.37 0.23 22.14
C LEU A 61 -5.33 1.05 23.42
N MET A 62 -4.95 2.33 23.33
CA MET A 62 -4.97 3.25 24.48
C MET A 62 -6.39 3.44 25.03
N ASP A 63 -7.39 3.60 24.16
CA ASP A 63 -8.80 3.71 24.57
C ASP A 63 -9.31 2.43 25.23
N LEU A 64 -8.87 1.25 24.76
CA LEU A 64 -9.20 -0.04 25.37
C LEU A 64 -8.61 -0.17 26.77
N ASP A 65 -7.34 0.21 26.93
CA ASP A 65 -6.64 0.21 28.22
C ASP A 65 -7.32 1.17 29.21
N GLU A 66 -7.71 2.37 28.77
CA GLU A 66 -8.45 3.34 29.60
C GLU A 66 -9.84 2.84 29.99
N SER A 67 -10.52 2.14 29.08
CA SER A 67 -11.82 1.52 29.33
C SER A 67 -11.76 0.28 30.22
N GLY A 68 -10.55 -0.22 30.53
CA GLY A 68 -10.33 -1.46 31.29
C GLY A 68 -10.77 -2.73 30.56
N ILE A 69 -10.93 -2.67 29.23
CA ILE A 69 -11.34 -3.81 28.41
C ILE A 69 -10.09 -4.60 28.01
N VAL A 70 -9.96 -5.81 28.55
CA VAL A 70 -8.88 -6.72 28.17
C VAL A 70 -9.34 -7.59 27.00
N ILE A 71 -8.67 -7.47 25.85
CA ILE A 71 -8.94 -8.30 24.66
C ILE A 71 -7.73 -9.20 24.40
N SER A 72 -7.97 -10.51 24.26
CA SER A 72 -6.94 -11.47 23.86
C SER A 72 -6.43 -11.18 22.45
N ARG A 73 -5.15 -11.47 22.19
CA ARG A 73 -4.50 -11.24 20.88
C ARG A 73 -5.25 -11.88 19.71
N GLU A 74 -5.72 -13.11 19.88
CA GLU A 74 -6.48 -13.83 18.84
C GLU A 74 -7.74 -13.07 18.43
N LYS A 75 -8.50 -12.59 19.41
CA LYS A 75 -9.71 -11.81 19.20
C LYS A 75 -9.42 -10.42 18.62
N LEU A 76 -8.31 -9.79 19.02
CA LEU A 76 -7.86 -8.54 18.40
C LEU A 76 -7.55 -8.74 16.91
N THR A 77 -6.82 -9.79 16.56
CA THR A 77 -6.48 -10.10 15.16
C THR A 77 -7.72 -10.42 14.34
N GLU A 78 -8.69 -11.14 14.91
CA GLU A 78 -9.98 -11.41 14.27
C GLU A 78 -10.75 -10.10 13.98
N ILE A 79 -10.98 -9.27 15.01
CA ILE A 79 -11.73 -8.00 14.87
C ILE A 79 -11.05 -7.04 13.87
N LEU A 80 -9.71 -6.99 13.88
CA LEU A 80 -8.94 -6.13 12.98
C LEU A 80 -8.85 -6.68 11.54
N GLY A 81 -9.07 -7.98 11.35
CA GLY A 81 -9.02 -8.64 10.04
C GLY A 81 -10.38 -8.77 9.35
N ASP A 82 -11.48 -8.66 10.09
CA ASP A 82 -12.84 -9.00 9.63
C ASP A 82 -13.36 -8.11 8.49
N TYR A 83 -12.88 -6.86 8.43
CA TYR A 83 -13.26 -5.88 7.41
C TYR A 83 -12.04 -5.17 6.83
N PRO A 84 -12.12 -4.62 5.59
CA PRO A 84 -11.10 -3.71 5.09
C PRO A 84 -10.99 -2.46 5.96
N VAL A 85 -9.77 -1.94 6.15
CA VAL A 85 -9.47 -0.75 6.98
C VAL A 85 -10.22 0.49 6.48
N SER A 86 -10.51 0.56 5.18
CA SER A 86 -11.33 1.64 4.59
C SER A 86 -12.84 1.51 4.83
N SER A 87 -13.31 0.40 5.39
CA SER A 87 -14.73 0.18 5.67
C SER A 87 -15.18 0.96 6.91
N PRO A 88 -16.33 1.66 6.88
CA PRO A 88 -16.91 2.29 8.06
C PRO A 88 -17.22 1.34 9.22
N ARG A 89 -17.28 0.03 8.95
CA ARG A 89 -17.50 -1.02 9.96
C ARG A 89 -16.22 -1.43 10.69
N HIS A 90 -15.05 -1.02 10.20
CA HIS A 90 -13.80 -1.40 10.82
C HIS A 90 -13.59 -0.61 12.11
N VAL A 91 -13.15 -1.29 13.17
CA VAL A 91 -12.89 -0.66 14.49
C VAL A 91 -11.89 0.49 14.47
N LEU A 92 -10.98 0.53 13.49
CA LEU A 92 -9.99 1.58 13.34
C LEU A 92 -10.52 2.77 12.53
N TYR A 93 -11.64 2.62 11.81
CA TYR A 93 -12.20 3.66 10.95
C TYR A 93 -12.33 5.03 11.63
N PRO A 94 -12.85 5.16 12.88
CA PRO A 94 -12.94 6.46 13.54
C PRO A 94 -11.58 7.05 13.94
N TYR A 95 -10.54 6.23 14.06
CA TYR A 95 -9.18 6.63 14.43
C TYR A 95 -8.29 6.95 13.22
N LEU A 96 -8.77 6.70 12.01
CA LEU A 96 -8.01 6.98 10.78
C LEU A 96 -7.91 8.49 10.52
N THR A 97 -6.69 8.97 10.39
CA THR A 97 -6.42 10.37 10.03
C THR A 97 -6.50 10.64 8.54
N ASN A 98 -6.40 9.59 7.71
CA ASN A 98 -6.47 9.67 6.26
C ASN A 98 -7.37 8.57 5.70
N LYS A 99 -7.93 8.80 4.50
CA LYS A 99 -8.68 7.75 3.81
C LYS A 99 -7.76 6.60 3.44
N ALA A 100 -8.11 5.41 3.90
CA ALA A 100 -7.49 4.18 3.44
C ALA A 100 -7.99 3.81 2.02
N THR A 101 -7.13 3.14 1.28
CA THR A 101 -7.33 2.48 0.02
C THR A 101 -8.36 1.35 0.22
N LYS A 102 -9.20 1.17 -0.79
CA LYS A 102 -10.20 0.09 -0.79
C LYS A 102 -9.49 -1.26 -0.78
N GLU A 103 -10.09 -2.24 -0.09
CA GLU A 103 -9.57 -3.61 -0.02
C GLU A 103 -8.16 -3.70 0.61
N ALA A 104 -7.86 -2.77 1.50
CA ALA A 104 -6.65 -2.81 2.29
C ALA A 104 -6.96 -3.33 3.69
N TYR A 105 -6.15 -4.25 4.18
CA TYR A 105 -6.39 -5.02 5.39
C TYR A 105 -5.22 -4.90 6.35
N LEU A 106 -5.49 -5.04 7.64
CA LEU A 106 -4.46 -5.18 8.65
C LEU A 106 -4.17 -6.67 8.82
N ALA A 107 -3.06 -7.14 8.23
CA ALA A 107 -2.72 -8.55 8.17
C ALA A 107 -2.13 -9.09 9.49
N GLY A 108 -1.52 -8.24 10.30
CA GLY A 108 -0.95 -8.66 11.58
C GLY A 108 -0.46 -7.51 12.44
N GLN A 109 -0.27 -7.81 13.73
CA GLN A 109 0.23 -6.87 14.73
C GLN A 109 1.26 -7.60 15.61
N GLY A 110 2.40 -6.96 15.84
CA GLY A 110 3.43 -7.45 16.75
C GLY A 110 3.38 -6.65 18.04
N PHE A 111 3.32 -7.33 19.17
CA PHE A 111 3.31 -6.73 20.50
C PHE A 111 4.55 -7.12 21.30
N VAL A 112 5.04 -6.20 22.12
CA VAL A 112 6.11 -6.46 23.10
C VAL A 112 5.55 -6.25 24.49
N LYS A 113 5.85 -7.20 25.38
CA LYS A 113 5.43 -7.14 26.78
C LYS A 113 6.53 -6.46 27.59
N ASP A 114 6.31 -5.21 27.97
CA ASP A 114 7.22 -4.45 28.83
C ASP A 114 6.61 -4.34 30.23
N SER A 115 7.05 -5.20 31.15
CA SER A 115 6.89 -5.24 32.63
C SER A 115 5.56 -4.80 33.33
N SER A 116 4.54 -4.37 32.61
CA SER A 116 3.13 -4.18 33.00
C SER A 116 2.23 -3.76 31.82
N ALA A 117 2.79 -3.19 30.74
CA ALA A 117 2.03 -2.76 29.56
C ALA A 117 2.41 -3.54 28.31
N GLU A 118 1.42 -3.87 27.48
CA GLU A 118 1.62 -4.51 26.19
C GLU A 118 1.68 -3.44 25.10
N ASN A 119 2.89 -3.11 24.65
CA ASN A 119 3.10 -2.05 23.67
C ASN A 119 3.09 -2.60 22.25
N LEU A 120 2.42 -1.90 21.34
CA LEU A 120 2.44 -2.21 19.92
C LEU A 120 3.84 -1.96 19.34
N ARG A 121 4.49 -3.02 18.85
CA ARG A 121 5.82 -2.96 18.22
C ARG A 121 5.75 -2.78 16.72
N SER A 122 4.81 -3.44 16.05
CA SER A 122 4.72 -3.36 14.59
C SER A 122 3.34 -3.72 14.07
N ILE A 123 3.05 -3.28 12.85
CA ILE A 123 1.90 -3.78 12.09
C ILE A 123 2.34 -4.28 10.73
N GLU A 124 1.57 -5.21 10.18
CA GLU A 124 1.63 -5.61 8.78
C GLU A 124 0.36 -5.15 8.08
N TYR A 125 0.54 -4.28 7.10
CA TYR A 125 -0.52 -3.66 6.35
C TYR A 125 -0.54 -4.17 4.91
N GLU A 126 -1.62 -4.82 4.53
CA GLU A 126 -1.79 -5.40 3.21
C GLU A 126 -2.64 -4.46 2.35
N VAL A 127 -2.09 -4.04 1.20
CA VAL A 127 -2.79 -3.18 0.25
C VAL A 127 -2.43 -3.58 -1.17
N LYS A 128 -3.42 -4.12 -1.90
CA LYS A 128 -3.26 -4.64 -3.26
C LYS A 128 -2.10 -5.66 -3.33
N ASP A 129 -1.09 -5.38 -4.15
CA ASP A 129 0.10 -6.24 -4.32
C ASP A 129 1.21 -5.96 -3.30
N TYR A 130 0.97 -5.12 -2.29
CA TYR A 130 1.97 -4.72 -1.31
C TYR A 130 1.63 -5.18 0.10
N ILE A 131 2.67 -5.56 0.83
CA ILE A 131 2.66 -5.77 2.27
C ILE A 131 3.65 -4.77 2.87
N ILE A 132 3.16 -3.91 3.75
CA ILE A 132 3.92 -2.83 4.35
C ILE A 132 3.99 -3.09 5.84
N SER A 133 5.20 -3.38 6.33
CA SER A 133 5.46 -3.54 7.75
C SER A 133 5.92 -2.20 8.32
N VAL A 134 5.22 -1.70 9.32
CA VAL A 134 5.58 -0.46 10.04
C VAL A 134 5.96 -0.85 11.46
N GLU A 135 7.18 -0.51 11.88
CA GLU A 135 7.68 -0.73 13.23
C GLU A 135 7.56 0.55 14.07
N ALA A 136 7.38 0.40 15.39
CA ALA A 136 7.35 1.48 16.38
C ALA A 136 8.67 2.29 16.40
N SER A 137 9.78 1.67 15.99
CA SER A 137 11.08 2.32 15.78
C SER A 137 11.09 3.34 14.63
N GLY A 138 10.00 3.42 13.85
CA GLY A 138 9.89 4.25 12.66
C GLY A 138 10.43 3.58 11.39
N LYS A 139 11.01 2.37 11.50
CA LYS A 139 11.43 1.58 10.34
C LYS A 139 10.21 1.09 9.57
N VAL A 140 10.27 1.21 8.24
CA VAL A 140 9.23 0.71 7.34
C VAL A 140 9.87 -0.24 6.34
N LYS A 141 9.25 -1.40 6.16
CA LYS A 141 9.64 -2.37 5.14
C LYS A 141 8.48 -2.53 4.17
N VAL A 142 8.77 -2.47 2.88
CA VAL A 142 7.78 -2.72 1.83
C VAL A 142 8.17 -4.00 1.11
N LYS A 143 7.23 -4.92 1.01
CA LYS A 143 7.34 -6.13 0.20
C LYS A 143 6.25 -6.10 -0.86
N LYS A 144 6.61 -6.39 -2.11
CA LYS A 144 5.64 -6.61 -3.18
C LYS A 144 5.40 -8.11 -3.30
N ARG A 145 4.15 -8.55 -3.29
CA ARG A 145 3.81 -9.94 -3.58
C ARG A 145 4.23 -10.27 -5.01
N GLN A 146 5.21 -11.16 -5.16
CA GLN A 146 5.42 -11.83 -6.43
C GLN A 146 4.22 -12.75 -6.62
N LYS A 147 3.44 -12.57 -7.70
CA LYS A 147 2.50 -13.61 -8.11
C LYS A 147 3.32 -14.85 -8.43
N ILE A 148 3.32 -15.84 -7.55
CA ILE A 148 3.80 -17.18 -7.89
C ILE A 148 2.78 -17.70 -8.90
N ILE A 149 3.10 -17.61 -10.20
CA ILE A 149 2.44 -18.44 -11.20
C ILE A 149 2.97 -19.83 -10.94
N ILE A 150 2.27 -20.60 -10.10
CA ILE A 150 2.53 -22.04 -10.03
C ILE A 150 2.15 -22.55 -11.43
N PRO A 151 3.07 -23.12 -12.23
CA PRO A 151 2.67 -23.79 -13.45
C PRO A 151 1.79 -24.97 -13.02
N THR A 152 0.47 -24.81 -13.12
CA THR A 152 -0.47 -25.89 -12.82
C THR A 152 -0.22 -26.98 -13.86
N LYS A 153 0.44 -28.06 -13.43
CA LYS A 153 0.50 -29.29 -14.21
C LYS A 153 -0.95 -29.73 -14.44
N PRO A 154 -1.39 -29.98 -15.68
CA PRO A 154 -2.78 -30.33 -15.93
C PRO A 154 -3.04 -31.73 -15.35
N GLY A 155 -3.95 -31.80 -14.38
CA GLY A 155 -4.50 -33.05 -13.87
C GLY A 155 -4.17 -33.31 -12.39
N ILE A 156 -5.18 -33.04 -11.56
CA ILE A 156 -5.67 -33.82 -10.40
C ILE A 156 -6.09 -32.84 -9.28
N VAL A 157 -7.39 -32.83 -9.02
CA VAL A 157 -8.00 -32.22 -7.82
C VAL A 157 -7.88 -33.20 -6.65
N THR A 158 -7.41 -32.72 -5.49
CA THR A 158 -7.93 -33.04 -4.14
C THR A 158 -7.01 -32.45 -3.05
N GLY A 159 -7.60 -31.86 -2.01
CA GLY A 159 -7.10 -31.99 -0.64
C GLY A 159 -6.35 -30.79 -0.03
N ILE A 160 -7.07 -30.09 0.86
CA ILE A 160 -6.67 -29.41 2.11
C ILE A 160 -5.24 -29.63 2.66
N ASP A 161 -4.68 -28.52 3.14
CA ASP A 161 -3.85 -28.31 4.35
C ASP A 161 -2.31 -28.22 4.27
N GLU A 162 -1.80 -27.35 5.15
CA GLU A 162 -0.44 -27.08 5.63
C GLU A 162 0.44 -26.07 4.87
N THR A 163 0.48 -24.83 5.40
CA THR A 163 1.53 -23.82 5.13
C THR A 163 2.53 -23.83 6.28
N GLN A 164 3.75 -24.32 6.07
CA GLN A 164 4.88 -24.16 6.99
C GLN A 164 5.74 -22.95 6.60
N PRO A 165 6.20 -22.12 7.57
CA PRO A 165 7.20 -21.08 7.32
C PRO A 165 8.63 -21.65 7.45
N GLU A 166 9.45 -21.52 6.40
CA GLU A 166 10.88 -21.85 6.49
C GLU A 166 11.68 -20.71 7.16
N THR A 167 12.42 -21.09 8.20
CA THR A 167 13.48 -20.32 8.89
C THR A 167 14.81 -20.56 8.20
N ILE A 168 15.59 -19.52 7.85
CA ILE A 168 17.03 -19.69 7.59
C ILE A 168 17.86 -18.53 8.18
N GLN A 169 18.47 -18.88 9.32
CA GLN A 169 19.84 -18.68 9.82
C GLN A 169 20.57 -17.32 9.70
N GLU A 170 21.01 -16.90 10.90
CA GLU A 170 22.12 -16.00 11.18
C GLU A 170 23.40 -16.41 10.44
N THR A 171 24.23 -15.43 10.09
CA THR A 171 25.65 -15.68 9.87
C THR A 171 26.44 -14.55 10.52
N GLU A 172 27.45 -14.98 11.26
CA GLU A 172 28.47 -14.28 12.08
C GLU A 172 28.88 -12.87 11.62
#